data_AF-A0A8P4K9S8-F1
#
_entry.id   AF-A0A8P4K9S8-F1
#
_cell.length_a   1.000
_cell.length_b   1.000
_cell.length_c   1.000
_cell.angle_alpha   90.00
_cell.angle_beta   90.00
_cell.angle_gamma   90.00
#
_symmetry.space_group_name_H-M   'P 1'
#
loop_
_entity.id
_entity.type
_entity.pdbx_description
1 polymer ?
#
loop_
_entity_poly.entity_id
_entity_poly.type
_entity_poly.pdbx_seq_one_letter_code
_entity_poly.pdbx_strand_id
1 'polypeptide(L)'
;MRQACTHPVSKYLGTIDYRYNSLFQDAAWRDLFHKPEAPVVAQENPDVVSRVTQYMMGANGAHQLPIAEAMLTYKQKSPDEDSCQKFIPFIGMVKVGIVEQTSATSGDSDDAAPLGSSLLSSTPPQISPALKEASPTPPSSPSVTTSFCAYSSVGQTELMGLQVDYWVAPTERKKDMEKRDSSSKNTLKCNFRSLQVSRLPLGGAEPSPQPTMSMTVVTKEKNKKVMFLPKKSKDKEVESKSQVIESISRLICTAKQQQTMLRVLIDGVEWNDVKFFQLAAQWSSHVKHFPIGIFGHTKGPY
;
A
#
# COMPACT_ATOMS: atom_id res chain seq x y z
N MET A 1 -6.89 7.91 -6.19
CA MET A 1 -7.78 6.73 -6.13
C MET A 1 -7.78 6.24 -4.69
N ARG A 2 -8.90 6.28 -3.96
CA ARG A 2 -8.94 5.85 -2.55
C ARG A 2 -8.79 4.33 -2.49
N GLN A 3 -7.90 3.85 -1.63
CA GLN A 3 -7.67 2.43 -1.43
C GLN A 3 -8.86 1.83 -0.66
N ALA A 4 -9.56 0.87 -1.24
CA ALA A 4 -10.81 0.26 -0.71
C ALA A 4 -10.59 -0.67 0.50
N CYS A 5 -9.65 -0.36 1.39
CA CYS A 5 -9.35 -1.18 2.57
C CYS A 5 -9.24 -0.29 3.81
N THR A 6 -9.86 -0.72 4.91
CA THR A 6 -9.80 -0.03 6.20
C THR A 6 -8.35 0.18 6.61
N HIS A 7 -7.98 1.45 6.82
CA HIS A 7 -6.65 1.82 7.26
C HIS A 7 -6.32 1.07 8.57
N PRO A 8 -5.11 0.50 8.73
CA PRO A 8 -4.76 -0.31 9.90
C PRO A 8 -4.90 0.45 11.22
N VAL A 9 -4.68 1.77 11.23
CA VAL A 9 -4.91 2.63 12.41
C VAL A 9 -6.36 2.50 12.88
N SER A 10 -7.33 2.54 11.97
CA SER A 10 -8.75 2.44 12.31
C SER A 10 -9.08 1.09 12.96
N LYS A 11 -8.52 -0.01 12.44
CA LYS A 11 -8.65 -1.33 13.07
C LYS A 11 -8.04 -1.35 14.47
N TYR A 12 -6.84 -0.80 14.63
CA TYR A 12 -6.14 -0.72 15.92
C TYR A 12 -6.94 0.10 16.94
N LEU A 13 -7.45 1.27 16.57
CA LEU A 13 -8.30 2.09 17.44
C LEU A 13 -9.54 1.32 17.89
N GLY A 14 -10.16 0.55 16.99
CA GLY A 14 -11.26 -0.33 17.34
C GLY A 14 -10.90 -1.46 18.33
N THR A 15 -9.61 -1.77 18.55
CA THR A 15 -9.19 -2.73 19.57
C THR A 15 -8.96 -2.11 20.96
N ILE A 16 -8.68 -0.81 21.01
CA ILE A 16 -8.34 -0.11 22.26
C ILE A 16 -9.46 0.83 22.75
N ASP A 17 -10.42 1.16 21.88
CA ASP A 17 -11.56 2.02 22.18
C ASP A 17 -12.85 1.37 21.65
N TYR A 18 -13.66 0.86 22.58
CA TYR A 18 -14.94 0.23 22.26
C TYR A 18 -15.94 1.19 21.62
N ARG A 19 -15.92 2.48 22.01
CA ARG A 19 -16.81 3.50 21.41
C ARG A 19 -16.38 3.79 19.98
N TYR A 20 -15.08 3.90 19.72
CA TYR A 20 -14.56 3.99 18.35
C TYR A 20 -14.98 2.77 17.52
N ASN A 21 -14.83 1.57 18.08
CA ASN A 21 -15.24 0.33 17.41
C ASN A 21 -16.71 0.35 17.00
N SER A 22 -17.60 0.66 17.96
CA SER A 22 -19.04 0.70 17.74
C SER A 22 -19.46 1.77 16.73
N LEU A 23 -18.81 2.92 16.70
CA LEU A 23 -19.19 4.04 15.82
C LEU A 23 -18.61 3.92 14.40
N PHE A 24 -17.43 3.32 14.25
CA PHE A 24 -16.65 3.42 13.00
C PHE A 24 -16.18 2.08 12.42
N GLN A 25 -16.44 0.94 13.06
CA GLN A 25 -16.10 -0.39 12.51
C GLN A 25 -17.33 -1.19 12.03
N ASP A 26 -18.54 -0.65 12.15
CA ASP A 26 -19.75 -1.33 11.68
C ASP A 26 -19.82 -1.45 10.15
N ALA A 27 -20.74 -2.28 9.64
CA ALA A 27 -20.88 -2.49 8.20
C ALA A 27 -21.26 -1.19 7.47
N ALA A 28 -22.20 -0.41 8.03
CA ALA A 28 -22.66 0.84 7.42
C ALA A 28 -21.53 1.86 7.20
N TRP A 29 -20.65 2.06 8.19
CA TRP A 29 -19.49 2.95 8.07
C TRP A 29 -18.50 2.43 7.03
N ARG A 30 -18.21 1.12 7.07
CA ARG A 30 -17.28 0.49 6.12
C ARG A 30 -17.81 0.59 4.70
N ASP A 31 -19.09 0.32 4.47
CA ASP A 31 -19.70 0.36 3.14
C ASP A 31 -19.72 1.77 2.56
N LEU A 32 -19.93 2.79 3.41
CA LEU A 32 -19.88 4.19 3.01
C LEU A 32 -18.50 4.62 2.53
N PHE A 33 -17.44 4.26 3.25
CA PHE A 33 -16.08 4.78 2.98
C PHE A 33 -15.19 3.87 2.14
N HIS A 34 -15.57 2.60 1.95
CA HIS A 34 -14.81 1.67 1.10
C HIS A 34 -15.31 1.59 -0.34
N LYS A 35 -16.53 2.06 -0.64
CA LYS A 35 -17.02 2.15 -2.01
C LYS A 35 -16.37 3.36 -2.72
N PRO A 36 -15.85 3.18 -3.94
CA PRO A 36 -15.26 4.28 -4.70
C PRO A 36 -16.31 5.28 -5.20
N GLU A 37 -17.55 4.84 -5.42
CA GLU A 37 -18.68 5.69 -5.78
C GLU A 37 -19.39 6.28 -4.57
N ALA A 38 -19.85 7.53 -4.71
CA ALA A 38 -20.71 8.15 -3.70
C ALA A 38 -22.06 7.42 -3.61
N PRO A 39 -22.64 7.24 -2.41
CA PRO A 39 -23.97 6.65 -2.26
C PRO A 39 -25.02 7.44 -3.03
N VAL A 40 -25.87 6.72 -3.79
CA VAL A 40 -26.92 7.34 -4.62
C VAL A 40 -28.18 7.69 -3.79
N VAL A 41 -28.39 7.00 -2.66
CA VAL A 41 -29.54 7.21 -1.77
C VAL A 41 -29.05 7.69 -0.41
N ALA A 42 -29.43 8.91 -0.02
CA ALA A 42 -28.99 9.53 1.25
C ALA A 42 -29.49 8.76 2.50
N GLN A 43 -30.66 8.13 2.39
CA GLN A 43 -31.42 7.56 3.50
C GLN A 43 -30.83 6.27 4.10
N GLU A 44 -29.89 5.61 3.39
CA GLU A 44 -29.19 4.41 3.88
C GLU A 44 -27.82 4.72 4.51
N ASN A 45 -27.42 5.99 4.55
CA ASN A 45 -26.11 6.35 5.07
C ASN A 45 -26.13 6.52 6.60
N PRO A 46 -25.08 6.05 7.30
CA PRO A 46 -24.90 6.39 8.69
C PRO A 46 -24.78 7.91 8.85
N ASP A 47 -25.35 8.47 9.92
CA ASP A 47 -25.18 9.89 10.25
C ASP A 47 -23.73 10.16 10.66
N VAL A 48 -22.93 10.57 9.66
CA VAL A 48 -21.49 10.82 9.81
C VAL A 48 -21.25 11.95 10.82
N VAL A 49 -22.03 13.04 10.73
CA VAL A 49 -21.84 14.21 11.59
C VAL A 49 -22.14 13.84 13.02
N SER A 50 -23.28 13.19 13.29
CA SER A 50 -23.64 12.76 14.64
C SER A 50 -22.61 11.80 15.24
N ARG A 51 -22.14 10.80 14.49
CA ARG A 51 -21.12 9.85 14.97
C ARG A 51 -19.79 10.54 15.31
N VAL A 52 -19.32 11.43 14.43
CA VAL A 52 -18.07 12.18 14.65
C VAL A 52 -18.21 13.13 15.84
N THR A 53 -19.30 13.90 15.91
CA THR A 53 -19.58 14.81 17.03
C THR A 53 -19.69 14.06 18.35
N GLN A 54 -20.42 12.94 18.39
CA GLN A 54 -20.54 12.09 19.57
C GLN A 54 -19.16 11.60 20.05
N TYR A 55 -18.30 11.15 19.13
CA TYR A 55 -16.97 10.69 19.49
C TYR A 55 -16.09 11.83 20.00
N MET A 56 -16.06 12.96 19.29
CA MET A 56 -15.25 14.12 19.67
C MET A 56 -15.65 14.71 21.02
N MET A 57 -16.95 14.81 21.30
CA MET A 57 -17.44 15.37 22.55
C MET A 57 -17.27 14.43 23.75
N GLY A 58 -17.26 13.11 23.52
CA GLY A 58 -17.13 12.13 24.59
C GLY A 58 -15.70 11.63 24.84
N ALA A 59 -14.78 11.82 23.90
CA ALA A 59 -13.38 11.48 24.08
C ALA A 59 -12.77 12.30 25.24
N ASN A 60 -12.24 11.61 26.24
CA ASN A 60 -11.76 12.19 27.49
C ASN A 60 -10.34 11.73 27.87
N GLY A 61 -9.70 10.93 27.00
CA GLY A 61 -8.31 10.51 27.11
C GLY A 61 -7.55 10.76 25.82
N ALA A 62 -6.22 10.65 25.89
CA ALA A 62 -5.35 10.73 24.74
C ALA A 62 -4.49 9.46 24.67
N HIS A 63 -4.57 8.75 23.55
CA HIS A 63 -3.68 7.65 23.23
C HIS A 63 -2.51 8.16 22.39
N GLN A 64 -1.30 7.76 22.72
CA GLN A 64 -0.07 8.23 22.07
C GLN A 64 0.35 7.23 21.01
N LEU A 65 -0.07 7.46 19.76
CA LEU A 65 0.34 6.61 18.64
C LEU A 65 1.81 6.86 18.31
N PRO A 66 2.66 5.85 18.28
CA PRO A 66 4.07 6.06 17.99
C PRO A 66 4.31 6.39 16.50
N ILE A 67 5.27 7.28 16.24
CA ILE A 67 5.63 7.72 14.90
C ILE A 67 6.94 7.05 14.47
N ALA A 68 6.90 6.35 13.33
CA ALA A 68 8.05 5.83 12.61
C ALA A 68 8.42 6.75 11.43
N GLU A 69 9.56 6.49 10.80
CA GLU A 69 10.04 7.28 9.67
C GLU A 69 10.43 6.38 8.51
N ALA A 70 10.01 6.78 7.31
CA ALA A 70 10.44 6.21 6.05
C ALA A 70 11.35 7.20 5.31
N MET A 71 12.53 6.75 4.94
CA MET A 71 13.41 7.46 4.01
C MET A 71 13.31 6.80 2.64
N LEU A 72 12.76 7.53 1.66
CA LEU A 72 12.66 7.09 0.27
C LEU A 72 13.80 7.70 -0.54
N THR A 73 14.51 6.89 -1.31
CA THR A 73 15.52 7.35 -2.26
C THR A 73 15.03 7.14 -3.69
N TYR A 74 14.96 8.20 -4.48
CA TYR A 74 14.49 8.14 -5.87
C TYR A 74 15.66 8.09 -6.85
N LYS A 75 15.43 7.52 -8.04
CA LYS A 75 16.34 7.71 -9.18
C LYS A 75 15.99 9.03 -9.86
N GLN A 76 16.99 9.89 -10.08
CA GLN A 76 16.77 11.11 -10.86
C GLN A 76 16.54 10.83 -12.33
N LYS A 77 15.86 11.78 -12.96
CA LYS A 77 15.58 11.79 -14.40
C LYS A 77 16.79 12.25 -15.23
N SER A 78 17.80 12.87 -14.63
CA SER A 78 19.01 13.37 -15.30
C SER A 78 20.30 12.76 -14.74
N PRO A 79 21.35 12.62 -15.58
CA PRO A 79 22.62 11.99 -15.21
C PRO A 79 23.53 12.82 -14.30
N ASP A 80 23.24 14.11 -14.11
CA ASP A 80 24.15 15.10 -13.51
C ASP A 80 23.73 15.58 -12.10
N GLU A 81 22.78 14.88 -11.46
CA GLU A 81 22.24 15.28 -10.16
C GLU A 81 22.33 14.14 -9.13
N ASP A 82 22.51 14.49 -7.84
CA ASP A 82 22.65 13.56 -6.71
C ASP A 82 21.29 13.02 -6.23
N SER A 83 21.15 11.70 -6.04
CA SER A 83 19.86 11.07 -5.69
C SER A 83 19.08 11.79 -4.59
N CYS A 84 17.83 12.17 -4.85
CA CYS A 84 17.02 12.86 -3.85
C CYS A 84 16.45 11.89 -2.79
N GLN A 85 16.47 12.34 -1.54
CA GLN A 85 15.94 11.61 -0.39
C GLN A 85 14.73 12.35 0.20
N LYS A 86 13.69 11.60 0.55
CA LYS A 86 12.50 12.14 1.22
C LYS A 86 12.24 11.39 2.52
N PHE A 87 12.12 12.12 3.62
CA PHE A 87 11.79 11.60 4.94
C PHE A 87 10.29 11.81 5.21
N ILE A 88 9.60 10.73 5.57
CA ILE A 88 8.14 10.69 5.71
C ILE A 88 7.81 10.04 7.06
N PRO A 89 7.23 10.80 8.02
CA PRO A 89 6.70 10.19 9.23
C PRO A 89 5.47 9.34 8.91
N PHE A 90 5.32 8.21 9.57
CA PHE A 90 4.15 7.33 9.41
C PHE A 90 3.80 6.63 10.73
N ILE A 91 2.53 6.23 10.87
CA ILE A 91 1.97 5.62 12.08
C ILE A 91 1.43 4.22 11.78
N GLY A 92 0.82 4.04 10.61
CA GLY A 92 0.09 2.83 10.26
C GLY A 92 1.00 1.78 9.66
N MET A 93 1.23 1.89 8.35
CA MET A 93 1.80 0.81 7.56
C MET A 93 2.55 1.29 6.32
N VAL A 94 3.59 0.54 5.99
CA VAL A 94 4.29 0.61 4.70
C VAL A 94 4.07 -0.68 3.92
N LYS A 95 3.70 -0.58 2.64
CA LYS A 95 3.59 -1.73 1.70
C LYS A 95 4.43 -1.46 0.46
N VAL A 96 4.88 -2.53 -0.20
CA VAL A 96 5.72 -2.43 -1.40
C VAL A 96 5.05 -3.15 -2.58
N GLY A 97 5.13 -2.55 -3.77
CA GLY A 97 4.85 -3.12 -5.09
C GLY A 97 6.02 -2.81 -6.05
N ILE A 98 6.06 -3.48 -7.22
CA ILE A 98 7.03 -3.17 -8.28
C ILE A 98 6.39 -2.19 -9.27
N VAL A 99 7.20 -1.27 -9.80
CA VAL A 99 6.92 -0.53 -11.03
C VAL A 99 7.77 -1.15 -12.12
N GLU A 100 7.14 -1.78 -13.10
CA GLU A 100 7.84 -2.24 -14.29
C GLU A 100 8.16 -1.01 -15.15
N GLN A 101 9.44 -0.68 -15.31
CA GLN A 101 9.83 0.33 -16.28
C GLN A 101 9.62 -0.27 -17.66
N THR A 102 8.58 0.16 -18.36
CA THR A 102 8.43 -0.07 -19.80
C THR A 102 9.70 0.41 -20.47
N SER A 103 10.56 -0.54 -20.82
CA SER A 103 11.79 -0.27 -21.54
C SER A 103 11.35 0.24 -22.92
N ALA A 104 11.53 1.53 -23.16
CA ALA A 104 11.47 2.09 -24.50
C ALA A 104 12.69 1.57 -25.27
N THR A 105 12.60 0.34 -25.76
CA THR A 105 13.51 -0.17 -26.79
C THR A 105 13.10 0.45 -28.11
N SER A 106 13.93 1.40 -28.54
CA SER A 106 14.25 1.76 -29.91
C SER A 106 13.60 0.91 -31.02
N GLY A 107 12.86 1.59 -31.91
CA GLY A 107 12.51 1.10 -33.23
C GLY A 107 12.58 2.25 -34.21
N ASP A 108 13.80 2.61 -34.61
CA ASP A 108 14.06 3.32 -35.86
C ASP A 108 13.86 2.31 -37.00
N SER A 109 12.91 2.57 -37.90
CA SER A 109 12.87 2.01 -39.25
C SER A 109 11.85 2.79 -40.06
N ASP A 110 12.36 3.81 -40.72
CA ASP A 110 11.76 4.44 -41.89
C ASP A 110 11.81 3.44 -43.07
N ASP A 111 10.67 3.09 -43.67
CA ASP A 111 10.59 2.79 -45.11
C ASP A 111 9.13 2.78 -45.61
N ALA A 112 9.01 3.22 -46.86
CA ALA A 112 7.87 3.84 -47.50
C ALA A 112 6.87 2.87 -48.17
N ALA A 113 5.66 3.38 -48.46
CA ALA A 113 4.94 3.07 -49.70
C ALA A 113 3.89 4.17 -50.04
N PRO A 114 3.86 4.69 -51.28
CA PRO A 114 2.92 5.71 -51.74
C PRO A 114 1.76 5.14 -52.60
N LEU A 115 0.89 6.07 -53.06
CA LEU A 115 -0.19 5.93 -54.07
C LEU A 115 -1.53 5.43 -53.49
N GLY A 116 -2.70 5.96 -53.85
CA GLY A 116 -3.08 6.94 -54.85
C GLY A 116 -4.61 6.89 -55.03
N SER A 117 -5.24 8.06 -55.04
CA SER A 117 -6.47 8.47 -55.75
C SER A 117 -7.70 7.53 -55.90
N SER A 118 -8.83 8.11 -55.49
CA SER A 118 -10.10 8.26 -56.23
C SER A 118 -11.21 7.20 -56.12
N LEU A 119 -12.27 7.63 -55.40
CA LEU A 119 -13.67 7.78 -55.81
C LEU A 119 -14.39 6.59 -56.49
N LEU A 120 -15.57 6.23 -55.95
CA LEU A 120 -16.91 6.10 -56.56
C LEU A 120 -17.85 5.49 -55.48
N SER A 121 -18.83 6.20 -54.92
CA SER A 121 -20.19 6.51 -55.44
C SER A 121 -21.29 5.61 -54.85
N SER A 122 -22.22 6.19 -54.09
CA SER A 122 -23.67 6.09 -54.33
C SER A 122 -24.45 6.99 -53.36
N THR A 123 -25.30 7.84 -53.94
CA THR A 123 -26.22 8.79 -53.29
C THR A 123 -27.58 8.16 -52.98
N PRO A 124 -28.41 8.82 -52.15
CA PRO A 124 -29.79 9.12 -52.58
C PRO A 124 -30.15 10.61 -52.46
N PRO A 125 -31.22 11.07 -53.15
CA PRO A 125 -31.50 12.49 -53.37
C PRO A 125 -32.43 13.11 -52.30
N GLN A 126 -32.49 14.44 -52.23
CA GLN A 126 -33.70 15.29 -52.34
C GLN A 126 -33.52 16.69 -51.69
N ILE A 127 -33.64 17.73 -52.55
CA ILE A 127 -34.19 19.10 -52.39
C ILE A 127 -33.66 20.08 -51.30
N SER A 128 -33.17 21.25 -51.78
CA SER A 128 -32.74 22.48 -51.06
C SER A 128 -33.93 23.42 -50.67
N PRO A 129 -33.77 24.66 -50.11
CA PRO A 129 -32.55 25.40 -49.72
C PRO A 129 -32.60 26.22 -48.37
N ALA A 130 -31.40 26.69 -47.99
CA ALA A 130 -31.06 27.99 -47.38
C ALA A 130 -31.16 28.25 -45.85
N LEU A 131 -29.96 28.50 -45.29
CA LEU A 131 -29.52 29.59 -44.38
C LEU A 131 -29.54 29.42 -42.84
N LYS A 132 -28.34 29.68 -42.28
CA LYS A 132 -27.96 30.07 -40.90
C LYS A 132 -28.02 28.95 -39.85
N GLU A 133 -27.17 28.86 -38.82
CA GLU A 133 -25.90 29.44 -38.38
C GLU A 133 -25.58 28.68 -37.06
N ALA A 134 -24.30 28.40 -36.79
CA ALA A 134 -23.68 28.07 -35.49
C ALA A 134 -24.38 27.10 -34.48
N SER A 135 -23.81 25.90 -34.30
CA SER A 135 -23.60 25.29 -32.96
C SER A 135 -22.62 24.10 -33.04
N PRO A 136 -21.60 24.00 -32.16
CA PRO A 136 -20.76 22.82 -32.09
C PRO A 136 -21.40 21.75 -31.19
N THR A 137 -21.72 20.58 -31.75
CA THR A 137 -21.99 19.37 -30.95
C THR A 137 -20.67 18.77 -30.45
N PRO A 138 -20.52 18.43 -29.16
CA PRO A 138 -19.29 17.83 -28.64
C PRO A 138 -19.19 16.34 -29.04
N PRO A 139 -17.97 15.78 -29.18
CA PRO A 139 -17.82 14.34 -29.41
C PRO A 139 -18.10 13.54 -28.13
N SER A 140 -18.65 12.35 -28.33
CA SER A 140 -19.10 11.38 -27.32
C SER A 140 -18.01 11.02 -26.29
N SER A 141 -18.41 11.03 -25.01
CA SER A 141 -17.58 10.60 -23.87
C SER A 141 -17.27 9.10 -23.94
N PRO A 142 -16.05 8.66 -23.54
CA PRO A 142 -15.76 7.24 -23.41
C PRO A 142 -16.50 6.66 -22.20
N SER A 143 -17.22 5.56 -22.43
CA SER A 143 -17.91 4.79 -21.40
C SER A 143 -16.91 4.16 -20.44
N VAL A 144 -17.08 4.39 -19.14
CA VAL A 144 -16.28 3.78 -18.08
C VAL A 144 -16.80 2.34 -17.87
N THR A 145 -16.14 1.35 -18.47
CA THR A 145 -16.30 -0.02 -18.03
C THR A 145 -15.59 -0.20 -16.70
N THR A 146 -16.40 -0.45 -15.68
CA THR A 146 -16.09 -0.71 -14.29
C THR A 146 -15.16 -1.92 -14.16
N SER A 147 -13.85 -1.66 -14.02
CA SER A 147 -12.88 -2.71 -13.66
C SER A 147 -12.88 -2.90 -12.15
N PHE A 148 -13.56 -3.96 -11.73
CA PHE A 148 -13.45 -4.54 -10.40
C PHE A 148 -11.98 -4.85 -10.05
N CYS A 149 -11.59 -4.56 -8.81
CA CYS A 149 -10.43 -5.16 -8.17
C CYS A 149 -10.65 -6.68 -8.06
N ALA A 150 -10.24 -7.40 -9.10
CA ALA A 150 -9.83 -8.79 -9.01
C ALA A 150 -8.45 -8.86 -9.68
N TYR A 151 -7.47 -9.33 -8.92
CA TYR A 151 -6.25 -9.87 -9.50
C TYR A 151 -6.64 -11.05 -10.40
N SER A 152 -6.81 -10.79 -11.69
CA SER A 152 -6.73 -11.80 -12.75
C SER A 152 -6.77 -11.14 -14.12
N SER A 153 -5.61 -10.74 -14.63
CA SER A 153 -5.30 -11.05 -16.03
C SER A 153 -4.41 -12.29 -16.04
N VAL A 154 -4.71 -13.17 -16.98
CA VAL A 154 -4.04 -14.44 -17.19
C VAL A 154 -2.60 -14.19 -17.62
N GLY A 155 -1.63 -14.51 -16.75
CA GLY A 155 -0.20 -14.51 -17.11
C GLY A 155 0.76 -14.11 -15.99
N GLN A 156 0.91 -14.96 -14.98
CA GLN A 156 1.89 -14.87 -13.87
C GLN A 156 1.63 -13.78 -12.81
N THR A 157 1.38 -14.22 -11.57
CA THR A 157 1.58 -13.36 -10.39
C THR A 157 3.05 -13.00 -10.33
N GLU A 158 3.42 -11.81 -10.81
CA GLU A 158 4.79 -11.33 -10.75
C GLU A 158 5.23 -11.25 -9.28
N LEU A 159 6.29 -11.98 -8.95
CA LEU A 159 6.82 -11.99 -7.60
C LEU A 159 7.89 -10.91 -7.48
N MET A 160 7.89 -10.21 -6.36
CA MET A 160 8.82 -9.13 -6.13
C MET A 160 10.17 -9.65 -5.65
N GLY A 161 11.17 -9.64 -6.53
CA GLY A 161 12.54 -9.92 -6.15
C GLY A 161 13.09 -8.80 -5.28
N LEU A 162 13.10 -8.97 -3.95
CA LEU A 162 13.61 -7.97 -3.01
C LEU A 162 14.79 -8.51 -2.20
N GLN A 163 15.67 -7.59 -1.81
CA GLN A 163 16.62 -7.76 -0.71
C GLN A 163 16.17 -6.86 0.44
N VAL A 164 15.98 -7.45 1.62
CA VAL A 164 15.57 -6.75 2.83
C VAL A 164 16.61 -6.99 3.91
N ASP A 165 17.32 -5.94 4.28
CA ASP A 165 18.26 -5.93 5.41
C ASP A 165 17.56 -5.31 6.62
N TYR A 166 17.50 -6.02 7.75
CA TYR A 166 16.74 -5.58 8.93
C TYR A 166 17.49 -5.83 10.24
N TRP A 167 17.22 -4.99 11.24
CA TRP A 167 17.80 -5.05 12.57
C TRP A 167 16.70 -5.26 13.59
N VAL A 168 16.94 -6.17 14.54
CA VAL A 168 16.03 -6.47 15.64
C VAL A 168 16.46 -5.68 16.88
N ALA A 169 15.50 -5.09 17.58
CA ALA A 169 15.74 -4.39 18.83
C ALA A 169 16.24 -5.36 19.92
N PRO A 170 17.24 -4.98 20.74
CA PRO A 170 17.71 -5.80 21.83
C PRO A 170 16.59 -6.06 22.85
N THR A 171 16.38 -7.32 23.22
CA THR A 171 15.50 -7.69 24.34
C THR A 171 16.32 -7.78 25.63
N GLU A 172 15.91 -7.10 26.70
CA GLU A 172 16.63 -7.05 27.99
C GLU A 172 16.86 -8.43 28.66
N ARG A 173 16.18 -9.48 28.20
CA ARG A 173 16.27 -10.83 28.77
C ARG A 173 17.50 -11.64 28.34
N LYS A 174 18.42 -11.10 27.53
CA LYS A 174 19.67 -11.77 27.13
C LYS A 174 20.89 -10.97 27.59
N LYS A 175 21.04 -10.86 28.91
CA LYS A 175 22.28 -10.40 29.54
C LYS A 175 23.10 -11.61 30.00
N ASP A 176 23.43 -12.50 29.06
CA ASP A 176 24.46 -13.55 29.25
C ASP A 176 24.83 -14.21 27.92
N MET A 177 25.53 -13.49 27.05
CA MET A 177 26.41 -14.09 26.05
C MET A 177 27.39 -13.03 25.58
N GLU A 178 28.57 -13.05 26.19
CA GLU A 178 29.67 -12.15 25.86
C GLU A 178 30.10 -12.25 24.39
N LYS A 179 30.48 -11.10 23.83
CA LYS A 179 31.26 -10.91 22.60
C LYS A 179 30.66 -11.48 21.32
N ARG A 180 29.67 -10.76 20.77
CA ARG A 180 29.46 -10.72 19.32
C ARG A 180 29.48 -9.27 18.84
N ASP A 181 30.67 -8.78 18.49
CA ASP A 181 30.86 -7.58 17.68
C ASP A 181 30.27 -7.83 16.29
N SER A 182 28.96 -7.66 16.15
CA SER A 182 28.31 -7.61 14.85
C SER A 182 26.96 -6.96 15.05
N SER A 183 26.74 -5.81 14.41
CA SER A 183 25.41 -5.26 14.17
C SER A 183 24.43 -6.40 13.91
N SER A 184 23.33 -6.50 14.67
CA SER A 184 22.32 -7.57 14.57
C SER A 184 21.48 -7.48 13.28
N LYS A 185 22.16 -7.31 12.15
CA LYS A 185 21.64 -7.21 10.79
C LYS A 185 21.33 -8.61 10.29
N ASN A 186 20.11 -8.79 9.84
CA ASN A 186 19.62 -9.99 9.18
C ASN A 186 19.25 -9.63 7.74
N THR A 187 19.31 -10.59 6.83
CA THR A 187 19.07 -10.35 5.40
C THR A 187 18.07 -11.37 4.85
N LEU A 188 16.98 -10.90 4.26
CA LEU A 188 16.06 -11.72 3.47
C LEU A 188 16.23 -11.43 1.98
N LYS A 189 16.54 -12.45 1.18
CA LYS A 189 16.60 -12.36 -0.28
C LYS A 189 15.63 -13.37 -0.88
N CYS A 190 14.42 -12.93 -1.20
CA CYS A 190 13.38 -13.82 -1.73
C CYS A 190 12.57 -13.12 -2.82
N ASN A 191 11.64 -13.87 -3.42
CA ASN A 191 10.64 -13.36 -4.33
C ASN A 191 9.32 -13.31 -3.53
N PHE A 192 8.91 -12.09 -3.18
CA PHE A 192 7.80 -11.82 -2.28
C PHE A 192 6.52 -11.62 -3.07
N ARG A 193 5.43 -12.22 -2.60
CA ARG A 193 4.08 -11.84 -3.04
C ARG A 193 3.67 -10.51 -2.43
N SER A 194 4.07 -10.27 -1.18
CA SER A 194 3.87 -8.99 -0.50
C SER A 194 4.87 -8.81 0.64
N LEU A 195 5.26 -7.56 0.87
CA LEU A 195 5.98 -7.10 2.06
C LEU A 195 5.18 -5.97 2.68
N GLN A 196 4.89 -6.10 3.98
CA GLN A 196 4.17 -5.09 4.76
C GLN A 196 4.91 -4.85 6.07
N VAL A 197 4.99 -3.59 6.51
CA VAL A 197 5.61 -3.21 7.77
C VAL A 197 4.61 -2.37 8.55
N SER A 198 4.30 -2.78 9.77
CA SER A 198 3.38 -2.07 10.67
C SER A 198 4.15 -1.42 11.80
N ARG A 199 3.77 -0.19 12.15
CA ARG A 199 4.27 0.49 13.36
C ARG A 199 3.31 0.39 14.54
N LEU A 200 2.06 0.02 14.30
CA LEU A 200 1.03 -0.01 15.33
C LEU A 200 1.39 -1.01 16.45
N PRO A 201 1.17 -0.65 17.73
CA PRO A 201 1.34 -1.57 18.85
C PRO A 201 0.42 -2.79 18.72
N LEU A 202 0.83 -3.89 19.34
CA LEU A 202 -0.06 -5.04 19.52
C LEU A 202 -1.12 -4.67 20.56
N GLY A 203 -2.40 -4.83 20.22
CA GLY A 203 -3.51 -4.47 21.11
C GLY A 203 -3.42 -5.22 22.45
N GLY A 204 -3.52 -4.49 23.56
CA GLY A 204 -3.52 -5.06 24.92
C GLY A 204 -2.15 -5.42 25.52
N ALA A 205 -1.04 -5.15 24.82
CA ALA A 205 0.30 -5.33 25.37
C ALA A 205 0.80 -4.05 26.07
N GLU A 206 1.46 -4.20 27.22
CA GLU A 206 2.18 -3.10 27.88
C GLU A 206 3.17 -2.44 26.90
N PRO A 207 3.30 -1.10 26.91
CA PRO A 207 4.19 -0.40 25.99
C PRO A 207 5.63 -0.86 26.22
N SER A 208 6.20 -1.54 25.22
CA SER A 208 7.61 -1.89 25.26
C SER A 208 8.45 -0.60 25.27
N PRO A 209 9.48 -0.48 26.12
CA PRO A 209 10.28 0.74 26.22
C PRO A 209 11.06 1.04 24.92
N GLN A 210 11.27 0.04 24.06
CA GLN A 210 11.98 0.21 22.80
C GLN A 210 11.03 0.41 21.61
N PRO A 211 11.32 1.37 20.71
CA PRO A 211 10.54 1.55 19.49
C PRO A 211 10.79 0.38 18.53
N THR A 212 9.71 -0.31 18.15
CA THR A 212 9.78 -1.45 17.24
C THR A 212 8.68 -1.41 16.18
N MET A 213 8.90 -2.14 15.10
CA MET A 213 7.96 -2.42 14.02
C MET A 213 7.81 -3.94 13.86
N SER A 214 6.74 -4.37 13.19
CA SER A 214 6.58 -5.74 12.73
C SER A 214 6.54 -5.79 11.20
N MET A 215 7.20 -6.78 10.61
CA MET A 215 7.21 -7.01 9.18
C MET A 215 6.50 -8.32 8.86
N THR A 216 5.50 -8.27 7.98
CA THR A 216 4.83 -9.45 7.42
C THR A 216 5.29 -9.65 5.99
N VAL A 217 5.83 -10.83 5.70
CA VAL A 217 6.26 -11.23 4.36
C VAL A 217 5.46 -12.45 3.90
N VAL A 218 4.95 -12.38 2.67
CA VAL A 218 4.30 -13.52 2.02
C VAL A 218 5.19 -13.93 0.87
N THR A 219 5.62 -15.18 0.87
CA THR A 219 6.44 -15.76 -0.21
C THR A 219 5.68 -16.87 -0.90
N LYS A 220 5.92 -17.04 -2.20
CA LYS A 220 5.41 -18.21 -2.93
C LYS A 220 6.42 -19.32 -2.74
N GLU A 221 6.03 -20.41 -2.09
CA GLU A 221 6.93 -21.55 -1.95
C GLU A 221 7.11 -22.23 -3.31
N LYS A 222 8.37 -22.37 -3.76
CA LYS A 222 8.68 -23.28 -4.85
C LYS A 222 8.72 -24.66 -4.23
N ASN A 223 7.58 -25.35 -4.27
CA ASN A 223 7.43 -26.74 -3.84
C ASN A 223 8.64 -27.55 -4.33
N LYS A 224 9.60 -27.86 -3.44
CA LYS A 224 10.69 -28.77 -3.77
C LYS A 224 10.05 -30.15 -3.81
N LYS A 225 9.49 -30.53 -4.97
CA LYS A 225 9.15 -31.92 -5.25
C LYS A 225 10.44 -32.73 -5.07
N VAL A 226 10.62 -33.32 -3.89
CA VAL A 226 11.51 -34.47 -3.69
C VAL A 226 11.00 -35.53 -4.67
N MET A 227 11.86 -35.97 -5.58
CA MET A 227 11.53 -36.84 -6.71
C MET A 227 11.18 -38.27 -6.28
N PHE A 228 10.04 -38.43 -5.62
CA PHE A 228 9.43 -39.74 -5.40
C PHE A 228 7.99 -39.71 -5.96
N LEU A 229 7.80 -40.31 -7.14
CA LEU A 229 6.50 -40.53 -7.80
C LEU A 229 5.76 -41.76 -7.19
N PRO A 230 4.47 -42.08 -7.52
CA PRO A 230 3.46 -41.37 -8.34
C PRO A 230 2.01 -41.30 -7.76
N LYS A 231 1.16 -40.53 -8.47
CA LYS A 231 -0.33 -40.59 -8.59
C LYS A 231 -1.21 -40.42 -7.33
N LYS A 232 -1.86 -39.25 -7.24
CA LYS A 232 -3.32 -39.08 -7.32
C LYS A 232 -3.65 -37.60 -7.56
N SER A 233 -4.62 -37.34 -8.44
CA SER A 233 -5.12 -36.01 -8.76
C SER A 233 -5.74 -35.36 -7.53
N LYS A 234 -5.17 -34.26 -7.07
CA LYS A 234 -5.85 -33.31 -6.19
C LYS A 234 -5.24 -31.93 -6.43
N ASP A 235 -6.11 -30.94 -6.60
CA ASP A 235 -5.78 -29.54 -6.87
C ASP A 235 -4.55 -29.09 -6.08
N LYS A 236 -3.52 -28.65 -6.81
CA LYS A 236 -2.36 -27.99 -6.22
C LYS A 236 -2.71 -26.55 -5.93
N GLU A 237 -3.42 -26.33 -4.84
CA GLU A 237 -3.51 -25.01 -4.26
C GLU A 237 -2.08 -24.60 -3.85
N VAL A 238 -1.60 -23.50 -4.42
CA VAL A 238 -0.27 -22.98 -4.14
C VAL A 238 -0.26 -22.46 -2.70
N GLU A 239 0.30 -23.24 -1.78
CA GLU A 239 0.48 -22.81 -0.39
C GLU A 239 1.47 -21.63 -0.36
N SER A 240 0.96 -20.46 0.04
CA SER A 240 1.78 -19.26 0.21
C SER A 240 2.21 -19.19 1.67
N LYS A 241 3.52 -19.27 1.95
CA LYS A 241 4.03 -19.18 3.32
C LYS A 241 4.07 -17.72 3.75
N SER A 242 3.26 -17.37 4.75
CA SER A 242 3.28 -16.07 5.44
C SER A 242 4.16 -16.16 6.69
N GLN A 243 5.03 -15.18 6.89
CA GLN A 243 5.87 -15.05 8.09
C GLN A 243 5.76 -13.64 8.65
N VAL A 244 5.61 -13.55 9.97
CA VAL A 244 5.68 -12.28 10.72
C VAL A 244 7.01 -12.24 11.48
N ILE A 245 7.71 -11.12 11.39
CA ILE A 245 8.96 -10.84 12.10
C ILE A 245 8.71 -9.60 12.97
N GLU A 246 8.78 -9.78 14.28
CA GLU A 246 8.54 -8.71 15.26
C GLU A 246 9.83 -8.04 15.71
N SER A 247 9.68 -6.97 16.51
CA SER A 247 10.77 -6.28 17.19
C SER A 247 11.81 -5.66 16.24
N ILE A 248 11.41 -5.23 15.04
CA ILE A 248 12.32 -4.62 14.07
C ILE A 248 12.55 -3.15 14.42
N SER A 249 13.80 -2.74 14.63
CA SER A 249 14.17 -1.34 14.90
C SER A 249 14.42 -0.55 13.61
N ARG A 250 15.02 -1.19 12.60
CA ARG A 250 15.34 -0.62 11.30
C ARG A 250 15.23 -1.66 10.19
N LEU A 251 14.86 -1.25 8.99
CA LEU A 251 15.03 -2.07 7.79
C LEU A 251 15.39 -1.22 6.57
N ILE A 252 16.00 -1.86 5.59
CA ILE A 252 16.33 -1.33 4.27
C ILE A 252 15.79 -2.33 3.25
N CYS A 253 15.03 -1.85 2.27
CA CYS A 253 14.47 -2.69 1.23
C CYS A 253 14.86 -2.15 -0.15
N THR A 254 15.43 -3.03 -0.96
CA THR A 254 15.90 -2.74 -2.32
C THR A 254 15.41 -3.82 -3.26
N ALA A 255 15.10 -3.47 -4.51
CA ALA A 255 14.86 -4.47 -5.54
C ALA A 255 16.14 -5.27 -5.86
N LYS A 256 16.02 -6.56 -6.15
CA LYS A 256 17.16 -7.41 -6.52
C LYS A 256 17.80 -6.96 -7.85
N GLN A 257 16.97 -6.54 -8.79
CA GLN A 257 17.42 -5.96 -10.05
C GLN A 257 17.62 -4.46 -9.83
N GLN A 258 18.85 -3.96 -10.03
CA GLN A 258 19.22 -2.58 -9.69
C GLN A 258 18.46 -1.51 -10.49
N GLN A 259 17.91 -1.86 -11.66
CA GLN A 259 17.12 -0.95 -12.49
C GLN A 259 15.64 -0.91 -12.11
N THR A 260 15.17 -1.89 -11.32
CA THR A 260 13.76 -1.98 -10.92
C THR A 260 13.45 -0.90 -9.90
N MET A 261 12.37 -0.16 -10.16
CA MET A 261 11.81 0.78 -9.21
C MET A 261 10.69 0.16 -8.40
N LEU A 262 10.58 0.61 -7.16
CA LEU A 262 9.55 0.21 -6.23
C LEU A 262 8.43 1.26 -6.20
N ARG A 263 7.22 0.75 -6.04
CA ARG A 263 6.04 1.51 -5.62
C ARG A 263 5.85 1.27 -4.14
N VAL A 264 6.04 2.29 -3.32
CA VAL A 264 5.93 2.20 -1.86
C VAL A 264 4.66 2.92 -1.44
N LEU A 265 3.81 2.26 -0.66
CA LEU A 265 2.62 2.84 -0.09
C LEU A 265 2.87 3.09 1.40
N ILE A 266 2.79 4.35 1.84
CA ILE A 266 3.00 4.76 3.24
C ILE A 266 1.69 5.38 3.73
N ASP A 267 1.05 4.79 4.74
CA ASP A 267 -0.23 5.26 5.31
C ASP A 267 -1.31 5.57 4.25
N GLY A 268 -1.35 4.74 3.19
CA GLY A 268 -2.29 4.88 2.09
C GLY A 268 -1.87 5.87 0.99
N VAL A 269 -0.77 6.59 1.15
CA VAL A 269 -0.19 7.46 0.13
C VAL A 269 0.81 6.67 -0.72
N GLU A 270 0.63 6.72 -2.04
CA GLU A 270 1.49 6.03 -2.99
C GLU A 270 2.71 6.89 -3.38
N TRP A 271 3.88 6.24 -3.40
CA TRP A 271 5.16 6.80 -3.80
C TRP A 271 5.77 5.90 -4.88
N ASN A 272 5.99 6.44 -6.09
CA ASN A 272 6.49 5.70 -7.24
C ASN A 272 7.98 5.99 -7.48
N ASP A 273 8.63 5.23 -8.37
CA ASP A 273 10.02 5.46 -8.78
C ASP A 273 11.06 5.41 -7.63
N VAL A 274 10.77 4.63 -6.59
CA VAL A 274 11.63 4.47 -5.42
C VAL A 274 12.70 3.43 -5.71
N LYS A 275 13.98 3.80 -5.67
CA LYS A 275 15.12 2.87 -5.88
C LYS A 275 15.29 1.92 -4.70
N PHE A 276 15.24 2.47 -3.49
CA PHE A 276 15.21 1.74 -2.24
C PHE A 276 14.59 2.62 -1.16
N PHE A 277 14.15 1.99 -0.07
CA PHE A 277 13.69 2.73 1.09
C PHE A 277 14.26 2.15 2.38
N GLN A 278 14.31 3.00 3.40
CA GLN A 278 14.71 2.63 4.75
C GLN A 278 13.60 3.00 5.71
N LEU A 279 13.30 2.14 6.67
CA LEU A 279 12.36 2.44 7.75
C LEU A 279 13.09 2.42 9.08
N ALA A 280 12.74 3.34 9.96
CA ALA A 280 13.15 3.37 11.36
C ALA A 280 11.90 3.37 12.24
N ALA A 281 11.91 2.57 13.31
CA ALA A 281 10.77 2.44 14.21
C ALA A 281 10.47 3.70 15.03
N GLN A 282 11.36 4.69 14.96
CA GLN A 282 11.24 5.96 15.64
C GLN A 282 11.60 7.10 14.71
N TRP A 283 10.74 8.11 14.68
CA TRP A 283 11.03 9.35 13.97
C TRP A 283 12.26 10.05 14.56
N SER A 284 13.12 10.56 13.69
CA SER A 284 14.36 11.26 14.05
C SER A 284 14.11 12.60 14.77
N SER A 285 12.94 13.22 14.61
CA SER A 285 12.53 14.47 15.27
C SER A 285 12.32 14.33 16.79
N HIS A 286 12.19 15.45 17.51
CA HIS A 286 11.82 15.46 18.93
C HIS A 286 10.39 14.95 19.19
N VAL A 287 9.51 15.05 18.19
CA VAL A 287 8.14 14.52 18.25
C VAL A 287 8.17 13.01 18.02
N LYS A 288 7.76 12.22 19.04
CA LYS A 288 7.79 10.74 18.97
C LYS A 288 6.42 10.09 18.84
N HIS A 289 5.38 10.83 19.23
CA HIS A 289 4.02 10.33 19.30
C HIS A 289 3.05 11.32 18.68
N PHE A 290 1.99 10.77 18.08
CA PHE A 290 0.84 11.48 17.59
C PHE A 290 -0.33 11.24 18.56
N PRO A 291 -0.82 12.27 19.27
CA PRO A 291 -1.92 12.12 20.20
C PRO A 291 -3.23 11.91 19.44
N ILE A 292 -4.00 10.90 19.83
CA ILE A 292 -5.36 10.69 19.34
C ILE A 292 -6.33 10.63 20.52
N GLY A 293 -7.43 11.39 20.42
CA GLY A 293 -8.50 11.37 21.42
C GLY A 293 -9.16 9.99 21.46
N ILE A 294 -9.33 9.45 22.66
CA ILE A 294 -10.01 8.17 22.91
C ILE A 294 -10.99 8.31 24.07
N PHE A 295 -11.95 7.39 24.14
CA PHE A 295 -12.72 7.17 25.35
C PHE A 295 -11.82 6.42 26.33
N GLY A 296 -11.35 7.14 27.35
CA GLY A 296 -10.57 6.57 28.42
C GLY A 296 -11.39 5.50 29.15
N HIS A 297 -10.72 4.41 29.52
CA HIS A 297 -11.23 3.56 30.59
C HIS A 297 -11.19 4.44 31.83
N THR A 298 -12.35 4.80 32.38
CA THR A 298 -12.39 5.47 33.68
C THR A 298 -11.61 4.57 34.65
N LYS A 299 -10.40 4.96 35.05
CA LYS A 299 -9.87 4.53 36.33
C LYS A 299 -10.89 5.07 37.33
N GLY A 300 -11.71 4.17 37.89
CA GLY A 300 -12.63 4.53 38.95
C GLY A 300 -11.88 5.25 40.07
N PRO A 301 -12.57 6.06 40.89
CA PRO A 301 -11.90 6.75 41.98
C PRO A 301 -11.24 5.70 42.88
N TYR A 302 -10.00 6.00 43.26
CA TYR A 302 -9.18 5.24 44.19
C TYR A 302 -9.93 4.86 45.47
#